data_AF-A0A2E1X8A3-F1
#
_entry.id   AF-A0A2E1X8A3-F1
#
_cell.length_a   1.000
_cell.length_b   1.000
_cell.length_c   1.000
_cell.angle_alpha   90.00
_cell.angle_beta   90.00
_cell.angle_gamma   90.00
#
_symmetry.space_group_name_H-M   'P 1'
#
loop_
_entity.id
_entity.type
_entity.pdbx_description
1 polymer ?
#
loop_
_entity_poly.entity_id
_entity_poly.type
_entity_poly.pdbx_seq_one_letter_code
_entity_poly.pdbx_strand_id
1 'polypeptide(L)'
;MTLFSARPATRYAYLWLLPLLLVLLTSSVSAQTFIRGDANGDGDIDFYVGDSVALLEHLFSGCASVVCDDAGDANDDGNLSTSDVILILTSGMSSSPLPAPFPGCGADPTVDSLGCAVSCPTFTGYTLNPAFLLEVAPVAGGSGAIGSTVTVEIELTIPTTFDVTGLSFGVCHDPTKLQLLPATITSGALVPDFFSAQSHPTGFNINLIPSLSGSSTYSSGVNVVAEVQYQILASGSHTVGFCFMTGSMPVPVALAARSTGSGSCHVVFTPATVASIIVGFSNFIRGDTNADGICDLSDVINLLGCLFLGSGSCLCDDASDINDNGNVDISDVIYKLGYLFLSGSPPPPPYPGCGPDPTLDGIGCLSFPFCP
;
A
#
# COMPACT_ATOMS: atom_id res chain seq x y z
N MET A 1 -31.31 70.62 -69.29
CA MET A 1 -29.85 70.78 -69.46
C MET A 1 -29.28 71.19 -68.12
N THR A 2 -28.63 70.26 -67.42
CA THR A 2 -27.29 70.35 -66.79
C THR A 2 -27.17 69.21 -65.78
N LEU A 3 -26.22 68.33 -66.07
CA LEU A 3 -25.83 67.15 -65.32
C LEU A 3 -25.13 67.55 -64.02
N PHE A 4 -25.44 66.88 -62.91
CA PHE A 4 -24.47 66.67 -61.83
C PHE A 4 -24.58 65.23 -61.32
N SER A 5 -23.50 64.49 -61.59
CA SER A 5 -23.24 63.12 -61.16
C SER A 5 -22.87 63.12 -59.68
N ALA A 6 -23.67 62.45 -58.84
CA ALA A 6 -23.33 62.16 -57.45
C ALA A 6 -22.95 60.67 -57.33
N ARG A 7 -21.67 60.39 -57.13
CA ARG A 7 -21.18 59.06 -56.74
C ARG A 7 -21.43 58.87 -55.23
N PRO A 8 -21.99 57.75 -54.76
CA PRO A 8 -21.99 57.45 -53.34
C PRO A 8 -20.60 56.95 -52.92
N ALA A 9 -19.91 57.76 -52.11
CA ALA A 9 -18.67 57.40 -51.43
C ALA A 9 -19.01 56.64 -50.13
N THR A 10 -19.24 55.33 -50.21
CA THR A 10 -19.50 54.50 -49.02
C THR A 10 -18.99 53.07 -49.21
N ARG A 11 -17.68 52.83 -49.28
CA ARG A 11 -17.10 51.46 -49.20
C ARG A 11 -15.68 51.34 -48.61
N TYR A 12 -15.19 52.27 -47.79
CA TYR A 12 -13.83 52.15 -47.21
C TYR A 12 -13.69 52.56 -45.74
N ALA A 13 -14.76 52.53 -44.94
CA ALA A 13 -14.67 52.81 -43.50
C ALA A 13 -14.41 51.57 -42.61
N TYR A 14 -14.43 50.35 -43.16
CA TYR A 14 -14.32 49.11 -42.36
C TYR A 14 -12.99 48.36 -42.50
N LEU A 15 -12.08 48.78 -43.39
CA LEU A 15 -10.79 48.11 -43.60
C LEU A 15 -9.71 48.47 -42.57
N TRP A 16 -9.89 49.55 -41.81
CA TRP A 16 -8.99 49.94 -40.71
C TRP A 16 -9.43 49.39 -39.34
N LEU A 17 -10.64 48.81 -39.25
CA LEU A 17 -11.11 48.12 -38.05
C LEU A 17 -10.75 46.63 -38.06
N LEU A 18 -10.38 46.05 -39.20
CA LEU A 18 -9.98 44.65 -39.30
C LEU A 18 -8.66 44.32 -38.56
N PRO A 19 -7.60 45.16 -38.56
CA PRO A 19 -6.42 44.87 -37.73
C PRO A 19 -6.71 45.10 -36.24
N LEU A 20 -7.59 46.05 -35.90
CA LEU A 20 -7.95 46.34 -34.50
C LEU A 20 -8.87 45.23 -33.93
N LEU A 21 -9.76 44.66 -34.74
CA LEU A 21 -10.58 43.50 -34.39
C LEU A 21 -9.75 42.21 -34.35
N LEU A 22 -8.72 42.07 -35.20
CA LEU A 22 -7.80 40.92 -35.18
C LEU A 22 -6.83 40.98 -33.98
N VAL A 23 -6.42 42.17 -33.53
CA VAL A 23 -5.61 42.36 -32.32
C VAL A 23 -6.44 42.21 -31.03
N LEU A 24 -7.75 42.47 -31.09
CA LEU A 24 -8.69 42.20 -29.98
C LEU A 24 -9.16 40.74 -29.90
N LEU A 25 -8.83 39.89 -30.89
CA LEU A 25 -9.13 38.45 -30.90
C LEU A 25 -7.95 37.58 -30.44
N THR A 26 -6.77 38.16 -30.16
CA THR A 26 -5.59 37.41 -29.68
C THR A 26 -5.22 37.69 -28.23
N SER A 27 -6.12 38.28 -27.44
CA SER A 27 -5.87 38.58 -26.02
C SER A 27 -6.97 38.05 -25.12
N SER A 28 -7.07 36.73 -25.10
CA SER A 28 -7.58 36.00 -23.94
C SER A 28 -7.04 34.57 -23.96
N VAL A 29 -5.71 34.43 -23.97
CA VAL A 29 -5.14 33.34 -23.16
C VAL A 29 -5.49 33.78 -21.74
N SER A 30 -6.61 33.26 -21.22
CA SER A 30 -6.94 33.45 -19.81
C SER A 30 -5.70 33.06 -19.03
N ALA A 31 -5.31 33.84 -18.02
CA ALA A 31 -4.30 33.43 -17.06
C ALA A 31 -4.79 32.13 -16.42
N GLN A 32 -4.43 31.01 -17.03
CA GLN A 32 -4.91 29.71 -16.64
C GLN A 32 -4.14 29.34 -15.39
N THR A 33 -4.87 29.07 -14.32
CA THR A 33 -4.26 28.68 -13.08
C THR A 33 -4.18 27.17 -13.01
N PHE A 34 -3.07 26.65 -12.55
CA PHE A 34 -2.82 25.23 -12.34
C PHE A 34 -1.98 25.01 -11.08
N ILE A 35 -1.77 23.75 -10.73
CA ILE A 35 -0.83 23.34 -9.69
C ILE A 35 0.31 22.63 -10.42
N ARG A 36 1.54 23.12 -10.28
CA ARG A 36 2.69 22.49 -10.91
C ARG A 36 2.89 21.10 -10.31
N GLY A 37 3.01 20.10 -11.18
CA GLY A 37 3.07 18.70 -10.81
C GLY A 37 1.75 17.95 -10.93
N ASP A 38 0.59 18.62 -10.99
CA ASP A 38 -0.75 18.01 -11.16
C ASP A 38 -1.04 17.76 -12.67
N ALA A 39 -0.32 16.80 -13.25
CA ALA A 39 -0.36 16.51 -14.68
C ALA A 39 -1.70 15.88 -15.11
N ASN A 40 -2.34 15.11 -14.21
CA ASN A 40 -3.62 14.46 -14.50
C ASN A 40 -4.82 15.39 -14.22
N GLY A 41 -4.61 16.55 -13.60
CA GLY A 41 -5.63 17.57 -13.35
C GLY A 41 -6.71 17.10 -12.39
N ASP A 42 -6.36 16.30 -11.39
CA ASP A 42 -7.30 15.86 -10.35
C ASP A 42 -7.27 16.75 -9.09
N GLY A 43 -6.29 17.65 -8.99
CA GLY A 43 -6.15 18.64 -7.92
C GLY A 43 -5.42 18.11 -6.68
N ASP A 44 -4.95 16.86 -6.70
CA ASP A 44 -3.92 16.34 -5.80
C ASP A 44 -2.58 16.34 -6.54
N ILE A 45 -1.47 16.37 -5.81
CA ILE A 45 -0.14 16.16 -6.40
C ILE A 45 0.33 14.81 -5.91
N ASP A 46 -0.16 13.75 -6.55
CA ASP A 46 0.06 12.38 -6.14
C ASP A 46 1.30 11.80 -6.82
N PHE A 47 2.45 12.39 -6.45
CA PHE A 47 3.79 12.26 -7.04
C PHE A 47 4.17 10.90 -7.64
N TYR A 48 3.63 9.78 -7.15
CA TYR A 48 4.04 8.42 -7.48
C TYR A 48 3.04 7.59 -8.26
N VAL A 49 1.77 8.00 -8.38
CA VAL A 49 0.72 7.12 -8.88
C VAL A 49 -0.16 7.76 -9.93
N GLY A 50 -0.60 9.01 -9.76
CA GLY A 50 -1.42 9.69 -10.74
C GLY A 50 -0.54 10.49 -11.68
N ASP A 51 0.06 11.58 -11.19
CA ASP A 51 0.74 12.57 -12.02
C ASP A 51 1.92 12.05 -12.83
N SER A 52 2.89 11.45 -12.13
CA SER A 52 4.08 10.89 -12.78
C SER A 52 3.71 9.78 -13.77
N VAL A 53 2.70 8.97 -13.45
CA VAL A 53 2.24 7.89 -14.34
C VAL A 53 1.50 8.45 -15.54
N ALA A 54 0.65 9.46 -15.35
CA ALA A 54 -0.04 10.15 -16.44
C ALA A 54 0.97 10.76 -17.43
N LEU A 55 2.02 11.42 -16.91
CA LEU A 55 3.06 12.00 -17.75
C LEU A 55 3.91 10.93 -18.46
N LEU A 56 4.27 9.83 -17.78
CA LEU A 56 4.96 8.70 -18.39
C LEU A 56 4.13 8.05 -19.52
N GLU A 57 2.84 7.85 -19.31
CA GLU A 57 1.95 7.28 -20.31
C GLU A 57 1.75 8.23 -21.50
N HIS A 58 1.75 9.54 -21.28
CA HIS A 58 1.72 10.54 -22.34
C HIS A 58 2.98 10.46 -23.23
N LEU A 59 4.15 10.39 -22.60
CA LEU A 59 5.44 10.38 -23.30
C LEU A 59 5.70 9.06 -24.06
N PHE A 60 5.31 7.92 -23.49
CA PHE A 60 5.73 6.61 -24.02
C PHE A 60 4.61 5.74 -24.57
N SER A 61 3.38 5.91 -24.10
CA SER A 61 2.26 5.02 -24.46
C SER A 61 1.25 5.66 -25.42
N GLY A 62 1.33 6.98 -25.65
CA GLY A 62 0.39 7.72 -26.51
C GLY A 62 -1.07 7.62 -26.04
N CYS A 63 -1.27 7.28 -24.77
CA CYS A 63 -2.55 6.87 -24.20
C CYS A 63 -3.12 8.01 -23.34
N ALA A 64 -2.33 8.54 -22.41
CA ALA A 64 -2.78 9.62 -21.52
C ALA A 64 -2.69 10.99 -22.21
N SER A 65 -3.79 11.76 -22.16
CA SER A 65 -3.68 13.21 -22.33
C SER A 65 -3.30 13.77 -20.97
N VAL A 66 -2.11 14.35 -20.86
CA VAL A 66 -1.82 15.31 -19.79
C VAL A 66 -2.94 16.35 -19.85
N VAL A 67 -3.65 16.53 -18.74
CA VAL A 67 -4.81 17.43 -18.69
C VAL A 67 -4.34 18.88 -18.63
N CYS A 68 -3.13 19.09 -18.12
CA CYS A 68 -2.50 20.38 -17.98
C CYS A 68 -1.02 20.27 -18.34
N ASP A 69 -0.67 20.68 -19.57
CA ASP A 69 0.71 20.57 -20.06
C ASP A 69 1.64 21.47 -19.22
N ASP A 70 1.18 22.63 -18.78
CA ASP A 70 1.94 23.50 -17.85
C ASP A 70 2.19 22.83 -16.49
N ALA A 71 1.26 22.00 -16.01
CA ALA A 71 1.45 21.25 -14.77
C ALA A 71 2.40 20.08 -14.96
N GLY A 72 2.35 19.43 -16.13
CA GLY A 72 3.25 18.35 -16.52
C GLY A 72 4.69 18.81 -16.76
N ASP A 73 4.90 20.06 -17.16
CA ASP A 73 6.22 20.71 -17.22
C ASP A 73 6.65 21.13 -15.81
N ALA A 74 7.10 20.13 -15.05
CA ALA A 74 7.45 20.32 -13.66
C ALA A 74 8.71 21.17 -13.47
N ASN A 75 9.61 21.20 -14.45
CA ASN A 75 10.88 21.92 -14.35
C ASN A 75 10.83 23.35 -14.93
N ASP A 76 9.72 23.73 -15.58
CA ASP A 76 9.44 25.06 -16.14
C ASP A 76 10.39 25.41 -17.31
N ASP A 77 10.73 24.43 -18.13
CA ASP A 77 11.64 24.60 -19.28
C ASP A 77 10.94 24.75 -20.65
N GLY A 78 9.61 24.67 -20.65
CA GLY A 78 8.71 24.77 -21.80
C GLY A 78 8.56 23.48 -22.58
N ASN A 79 9.00 22.33 -22.06
CA ASN A 79 8.94 21.04 -22.75
C ASN A 79 8.53 19.89 -21.82
N LEU A 80 7.50 19.15 -22.21
CA LEU A 80 7.16 17.89 -21.56
C LEU A 80 8.19 16.80 -21.87
N SER A 81 8.89 16.33 -20.85
CA SER A 81 9.96 15.35 -20.99
C SER A 81 10.07 14.41 -19.78
N THR A 82 10.98 13.44 -19.87
CA THR A 82 11.30 12.58 -18.70
C THR A 82 11.99 13.34 -17.57
N SER A 83 12.55 14.52 -17.84
CA SER A 83 13.15 15.37 -16.79
C SER A 83 12.09 15.84 -15.80
N ASP A 84 10.88 16.09 -16.28
CA ASP A 84 9.74 16.52 -15.49
C ASP A 84 9.23 15.41 -14.58
N VAL A 85 9.10 14.20 -15.13
CA VAL A 85 8.75 12.99 -14.34
C VAL A 85 9.74 12.81 -13.19
N ILE A 86 11.04 12.92 -13.46
CA ILE A 86 12.07 12.79 -12.43
C ILE A 86 11.91 13.89 -11.37
N LEU A 87 11.59 15.12 -11.77
CA LEU A 87 11.42 16.22 -10.83
C LEU A 87 10.17 16.04 -9.96
N ILE A 88 9.04 15.58 -10.50
CA ILE A 88 7.84 15.25 -9.72
C ILE A 88 8.18 14.14 -8.69
N LEU A 89 8.75 13.02 -9.14
CA LEU A 89 9.11 11.90 -8.27
C LEU A 89 10.07 12.31 -7.15
N THR A 90 11.11 13.08 -7.48
CA THR A 90 12.13 13.50 -6.50
C THR A 90 11.66 14.61 -5.57
N SER A 91 10.74 15.47 -6.01
CA SER A 91 10.13 16.51 -5.15
C SER A 91 9.26 15.89 -4.07
N GLY A 92 8.54 14.79 -4.36
CA GLY A 92 7.82 14.03 -3.33
C GLY A 92 8.74 13.39 -2.28
N MET A 93 10.00 13.10 -2.65
CA MET A 93 10.98 12.45 -1.76
C MET A 93 11.88 13.42 -1.00
N SER A 94 11.95 14.69 -1.43
CA SER A 94 12.87 15.68 -0.91
C SER A 94 12.12 16.85 -0.26
N SER A 95 12.86 17.71 0.45
CA SER A 95 12.28 18.97 0.96
C SER A 95 12.36 20.12 -0.07
N SER A 96 12.77 19.82 -1.30
CA SER A 96 12.84 20.79 -2.38
C SER A 96 11.48 20.88 -3.07
N PRO A 97 10.77 22.02 -2.97
CA PRO A 97 9.49 22.19 -3.62
C PRO A 97 9.65 22.34 -5.14
N LEU A 98 8.59 21.98 -5.88
CA LEU A 98 8.49 22.30 -7.30
C LEU A 98 8.51 23.82 -7.53
N PRO A 99 8.94 24.29 -8.72
CA PRO A 99 8.78 25.68 -9.13
C PRO A 99 7.33 26.16 -8.97
N ALA A 100 7.14 27.47 -8.80
CA ALA A 100 5.80 28.04 -8.73
C ALA A 100 5.02 27.76 -10.04
N PRO A 101 3.71 27.51 -10.02
CA PRO A 101 2.80 27.54 -8.87
C PRO A 101 2.72 26.21 -8.10
N PHE A 102 3.27 26.16 -6.88
CA PHE A 102 3.23 25.00 -5.99
C PHE A 102 3.25 25.46 -4.52
N PRO A 103 2.56 24.79 -3.57
CA PRO A 103 1.66 23.63 -3.75
C PRO A 103 0.22 24.03 -4.08
N GLY A 104 -0.04 25.32 -4.29
CA GLY A 104 -1.38 25.83 -4.57
C GLY A 104 -1.51 26.37 -5.99
N CYS A 105 -2.76 26.55 -6.41
CA CYS A 105 -3.10 27.14 -7.70
C CYS A 105 -2.41 28.47 -7.94
N GLY A 106 -1.84 28.66 -9.13
CA GLY A 106 -1.33 29.94 -9.58
C GLY A 106 -1.17 29.99 -11.09
N ALA A 107 -0.86 31.16 -11.61
CA ALA A 107 -0.58 31.33 -13.04
C ALA A 107 0.86 30.89 -13.37
N ASP A 108 1.07 30.53 -14.62
CA ASP A 108 2.41 30.27 -15.16
C ASP A 108 3.33 31.50 -15.01
N PRO A 109 4.45 31.40 -14.26
CA PRO A 109 5.45 32.46 -14.16
C PRO A 109 6.23 32.70 -15.46
N THR A 110 6.34 31.70 -16.32
CA THR A 110 7.14 31.71 -17.56
C THR A 110 6.32 31.32 -18.78
N VAL A 111 5.28 32.12 -19.04
CA VAL A 111 4.37 31.95 -20.19
C VAL A 111 5.07 31.47 -21.46
N ASP A 112 4.72 30.25 -21.88
CA ASP A 112 5.21 29.63 -23.11
C ASP A 112 4.05 29.13 -24.01
N SER A 113 4.28 28.06 -24.77
CA SER A 113 3.28 27.49 -25.70
C SER A 113 2.44 26.36 -25.12
N LEU A 114 2.79 25.88 -23.93
CA LEU A 114 2.01 24.93 -23.16
C LEU A 114 0.77 25.63 -22.60
N GLY A 115 -0.18 24.82 -22.17
CA GLY A 115 -1.46 25.28 -21.68
C GLY A 115 -2.20 24.17 -20.96
N CYS A 116 -3.30 24.50 -20.32
CA CYS A 116 -4.12 23.50 -19.64
C CYS A 116 -5.52 23.40 -20.26
N ALA A 117 -6.11 22.20 -20.20
CA ALA A 117 -7.48 22.01 -20.66
C ALA A 117 -8.50 22.47 -19.61
N VAL A 118 -8.11 22.46 -18.34
CA VAL A 118 -8.95 22.81 -17.18
C VAL A 118 -8.27 23.88 -16.33
N SER A 119 -9.08 24.68 -15.63
CA SER A 119 -8.60 25.62 -14.62
C SER A 119 -8.59 24.93 -13.25
N CYS A 120 -7.50 25.13 -12.50
CA CYS A 120 -7.16 24.53 -11.21
C CYS A 120 -8.27 23.69 -10.54
N PRO A 121 -8.19 22.35 -10.65
CA PRO A 121 -9.17 21.43 -10.09
C PRO A 121 -9.10 21.38 -8.56
N THR A 122 -10.19 20.93 -7.93
CA THR A 122 -10.22 20.67 -6.49
C THR A 122 -10.29 19.16 -6.28
N PHE A 123 -9.34 18.61 -5.53
CA PHE A 123 -9.33 17.19 -5.26
C PHE A 123 -10.59 16.74 -4.51
N THR A 124 -11.35 15.84 -5.13
CA THR A 124 -12.57 15.27 -4.55
C THR A 124 -12.33 13.94 -3.83
N GLY A 125 -11.08 13.49 -3.76
CA GLY A 125 -10.72 12.15 -3.31
C GLY A 125 -10.79 11.11 -4.43
N TYR A 126 -10.05 10.02 -4.24
CA TYR A 126 -10.09 8.88 -5.16
C TYR A 126 -11.41 8.12 -5.06
N THR A 127 -11.96 7.74 -6.22
CA THR A 127 -13.12 6.86 -6.27
C THR A 127 -12.71 5.44 -5.84
N LEU A 128 -13.56 4.75 -5.08
CA LEU A 128 -13.35 3.33 -4.74
C LEU A 128 -13.69 2.43 -5.93
N ASN A 129 -12.78 1.55 -6.31
CA ASN A 129 -13.03 0.48 -7.26
C ASN A 129 -12.86 -0.90 -6.59
N PRO A 130 -13.95 -1.57 -6.19
CA PRO A 130 -13.89 -2.83 -5.46
C PRO A 130 -13.51 -4.03 -6.35
N ALA A 131 -13.39 -3.85 -7.67
CA ALA A 131 -12.91 -4.91 -8.56
C ALA A 131 -11.41 -5.19 -8.39
N PHE A 132 -10.67 -4.25 -7.78
CA PHE A 132 -9.28 -4.41 -7.40
C PHE A 132 -9.21 -4.68 -5.91
N LEU A 133 -8.38 -5.63 -5.51
CA LEU A 133 -8.20 -6.02 -4.11
C LEU A 133 -6.72 -5.96 -3.77
N LEU A 134 -6.40 -5.18 -2.74
CA LEU A 134 -5.08 -5.14 -2.12
C LEU A 134 -5.18 -5.83 -0.76
N GLU A 135 -4.41 -6.90 -0.57
CA GLU A 135 -4.52 -7.79 0.57
C GLU A 135 -3.17 -7.94 1.28
N VAL A 136 -3.21 -7.94 2.60
CA VAL A 136 -2.10 -8.39 3.44
C VAL A 136 -2.21 -9.91 3.56
N ALA A 137 -1.26 -10.66 2.99
CA ALA A 137 -1.27 -12.11 2.93
C ALA A 137 -0.08 -12.70 3.72
N PRO A 138 -0.29 -13.16 4.97
CA PRO A 138 0.79 -13.81 5.71
C PRO A 138 1.18 -15.15 5.09
N VAL A 139 2.48 -15.34 4.91
CA VAL A 139 3.01 -16.63 4.42
C VAL A 139 2.86 -17.67 5.53
N ALA A 140 2.48 -18.89 5.14
CA ALA A 140 2.26 -20.01 6.06
C ALA A 140 1.29 -19.71 7.22
N GLY A 141 0.28 -18.86 7.01
CA GLY A 141 -0.80 -18.62 7.96
C GLY A 141 -0.54 -17.53 9.01
N GLY A 142 0.66 -16.94 9.03
CA GLY A 142 0.92 -15.74 9.82
C GLY A 142 1.02 -15.97 11.33
N SER A 143 1.37 -17.17 11.77
CA SER A 143 1.50 -17.51 13.19
C SER A 143 2.93 -17.86 13.57
N GLY A 144 3.32 -17.58 14.81
CA GLY A 144 4.62 -17.95 15.33
C GLY A 144 4.79 -17.63 16.81
N ALA A 145 5.83 -18.19 17.42
CA ALA A 145 6.17 -17.88 18.81
C ALA A 145 6.72 -16.46 18.96
N ILE A 146 6.63 -15.89 20.16
CA ILE A 146 7.30 -14.62 20.47
C ILE A 146 8.80 -14.72 20.13
N GLY A 147 9.29 -13.72 19.39
CA GLY A 147 10.66 -13.64 18.89
C GLY A 147 10.88 -14.29 17.52
N SER A 148 9.92 -15.08 17.00
CA SER A 148 10.01 -15.64 15.66
C SER A 148 9.71 -14.58 14.58
N THR A 149 10.16 -14.87 13.37
CA THR A 149 9.91 -14.04 12.19
C THR A 149 8.73 -14.61 11.40
N VAL A 150 7.85 -13.72 10.93
CA VAL A 150 6.77 -14.02 10.01
C VAL A 150 6.94 -13.19 8.75
N THR A 151 6.83 -13.84 7.59
CA THR A 151 6.81 -13.17 6.29
C THR A 151 5.38 -12.83 5.90
N VAL A 152 5.20 -11.64 5.35
CA VAL A 152 3.91 -11.14 4.86
C VAL A 152 4.11 -10.64 3.43
N GLU A 153 3.29 -11.14 2.53
CA GLU A 153 3.17 -10.67 1.16
C GLU A 153 2.05 -9.63 1.07
N ILE A 154 2.24 -8.62 0.24
CA ILE A 154 1.20 -7.70 -0.18
C ILE A 154 0.77 -8.13 -1.58
N GLU A 155 -0.47 -8.59 -1.68
CA GLU A 155 -1.04 -9.12 -2.92
C GLU A 155 -2.01 -8.12 -3.54
N LEU A 156 -1.86 -7.90 -4.84
CA LEU A 156 -2.78 -7.11 -5.65
C LEU A 156 -3.51 -8.03 -6.64
N THR A 157 -4.82 -8.15 -6.47
CA THR A 157 -5.70 -8.83 -7.42
C THR A 157 -6.23 -7.82 -8.45
N ILE A 158 -5.96 -8.12 -9.72
CA ILE A 158 -6.29 -7.26 -10.86
C ILE A 158 -7.33 -7.96 -11.75
N PRO A 159 -8.46 -7.29 -12.11
CA PRO A 159 -9.46 -7.83 -13.02
C PRO A 159 -8.94 -7.98 -14.46
N THR A 160 -9.56 -8.86 -15.24
CA THR A 160 -9.08 -9.29 -16.58
C THR A 160 -9.01 -8.20 -17.66
N THR A 161 -9.67 -7.07 -17.44
CA THR A 161 -9.75 -5.95 -18.40
C THR A 161 -8.80 -4.80 -18.09
N PHE A 162 -7.87 -5.00 -17.15
CA PHE A 162 -6.99 -3.95 -16.66
C PHE A 162 -5.55 -4.43 -16.49
N ASP A 163 -4.65 -3.48 -16.58
CA ASP A 163 -3.29 -3.56 -16.09
C ASP A 163 -2.95 -2.36 -15.20
N VAL A 164 -2.04 -2.55 -14.24
CA VAL A 164 -1.66 -1.53 -13.25
C VAL A 164 -0.28 -0.98 -13.58
N THR A 165 -0.19 0.35 -13.68
CA THR A 165 0.97 1.14 -14.11
C THR A 165 1.61 1.94 -12.98
N GLY A 166 0.95 2.04 -11.83
CA GLY A 166 1.51 2.62 -10.62
C GLY A 166 0.73 2.21 -9.38
N LEU A 167 1.40 2.16 -8.24
CA LEU A 167 0.77 1.78 -6.97
C LEU A 167 1.43 2.54 -5.81
N SER A 168 0.59 3.00 -4.89
CA SER A 168 1.03 3.55 -3.62
C SER A 168 0.13 3.08 -2.47
N PHE A 169 0.74 2.79 -1.33
CA PHE A 169 0.02 2.42 -0.12
C PHE A 169 0.90 2.52 1.13
N GLY A 170 0.24 2.69 2.27
CA GLY A 170 0.80 2.48 3.61
C GLY A 170 0.21 1.25 4.28
N VAL A 171 1.03 0.55 5.06
CA VAL A 171 0.62 -0.58 5.92
C VAL A 171 1.05 -0.30 7.35
N CYS A 172 0.11 -0.43 8.29
CA CYS A 172 0.31 -0.20 9.72
C CYS A 172 0.29 -1.48 10.53
N HIS A 173 0.99 -1.44 11.66
CA HIS A 173 0.96 -2.43 12.72
C HIS A 173 1.13 -1.75 14.10
N ASP A 174 0.85 -2.47 15.18
CA ASP A 174 1.18 -2.01 16.53
C ASP A 174 2.67 -2.29 16.84
N PRO A 175 3.51 -1.25 17.02
CA PRO A 175 4.95 -1.40 17.29
C PRO A 175 5.27 -2.10 18.62
N THR A 176 4.31 -2.20 19.53
CA THR A 176 4.47 -2.91 20.80
C THR A 176 4.26 -4.42 20.66
N LYS A 177 3.72 -4.86 19.51
CA LYS A 177 3.31 -6.24 19.24
C LYS A 177 4.06 -6.89 18.09
N LEU A 178 4.38 -6.11 17.08
CA LEU A 178 5.14 -6.52 15.91
C LEU A 178 6.26 -5.53 15.68
N GLN A 179 7.42 -6.03 15.26
CA GLN A 179 8.54 -5.21 14.84
C GLN A 179 8.84 -5.48 13.37
N LEU A 180 8.75 -4.45 12.54
CA LEU A 180 9.24 -4.53 11.17
C LEU A 180 10.76 -4.72 11.15
N LEU A 181 11.24 -5.75 10.46
CA LEU A 181 12.67 -6.05 10.38
C LEU A 181 13.37 -5.14 9.34
N PRO A 182 14.55 -4.56 9.65
CA PRO A 182 15.28 -3.69 8.72
C PRO A 182 15.63 -4.40 7.41
N ALA A 183 15.57 -3.67 6.28
CA ALA A 183 15.94 -4.15 4.95
C ALA A 183 15.15 -5.36 4.42
N THR A 184 13.93 -5.58 4.91
CA THR A 184 13.07 -6.69 4.47
C THR A 184 11.97 -6.31 3.50
N ILE A 185 11.77 -5.02 3.22
CA ILE A 185 10.78 -4.58 2.23
C ILE A 185 11.37 -4.75 0.84
N THR A 186 10.90 -5.76 0.11
CA THR A 186 11.31 -6.04 -1.26
C THR A 186 10.11 -6.04 -2.19
N SER A 187 10.32 -5.72 -3.47
CA SER A 187 9.31 -5.96 -4.50
C SER A 187 9.08 -7.45 -4.69
N GLY A 188 7.90 -7.83 -5.21
CA GLY A 188 7.66 -9.21 -5.63
C GLY A 188 8.43 -9.62 -6.90
N ALA A 189 7.92 -10.62 -7.61
CA ALA A 189 8.61 -11.21 -8.77
C ALA A 189 8.85 -10.22 -9.92
N LEU A 190 7.95 -9.24 -10.10
CA LEU A 190 8.18 -8.13 -11.01
C LEU A 190 9.07 -7.10 -10.29
N VAL A 191 10.28 -6.87 -10.83
CA VAL A 191 11.17 -5.81 -10.36
C VAL A 191 10.76 -4.51 -11.05
N PRO A 192 10.22 -3.52 -10.32
CA PRO A 192 9.78 -2.26 -10.91
C PRO A 192 10.97 -1.33 -11.20
N ASP A 193 10.85 -0.49 -12.24
CA ASP A 193 11.85 0.54 -12.56
C ASP A 193 11.97 1.61 -11.44
N PHE A 194 10.88 1.85 -10.70
CA PHE A 194 10.87 2.70 -9.51
C PHE A 194 10.27 1.93 -8.33
N PHE A 195 11.03 1.82 -7.24
CA PHE A 195 10.59 1.27 -5.95
C PHE A 195 11.12 2.14 -4.83
N SER A 196 10.22 2.79 -4.09
CA SER A 196 10.56 3.56 -2.91
C SER A 196 9.80 3.00 -1.73
N ALA A 197 10.52 2.55 -0.71
CA ALA A 197 9.96 2.01 0.51
C ALA A 197 10.55 2.73 1.71
N GLN A 198 9.70 3.19 2.62
CA GLN A 198 10.12 3.80 3.89
C GLN A 198 9.54 3.01 5.06
N SER A 199 10.42 2.56 5.94
CA SER A 199 10.02 1.95 7.20
C SER A 199 9.79 3.01 8.29
N HIS A 200 8.79 2.77 9.11
CA HIS A 200 8.43 3.55 10.29
C HIS A 200 8.25 2.60 11.48
N PRO A 201 8.30 3.09 12.73
CA PRO A 201 7.99 2.25 13.87
C PRO A 201 6.60 1.62 13.79
N THR A 202 5.60 2.36 13.30
CA THR A 202 4.19 1.93 13.26
C THR A 202 3.78 1.28 11.94
N GLY A 203 4.70 1.07 11.00
CA GLY A 203 4.33 0.64 9.66
C GLY A 203 5.40 0.85 8.60
N PHE A 204 4.98 0.76 7.35
CA PHE A 204 5.79 1.14 6.21
C PHE A 204 4.91 1.73 5.12
N ASN A 205 5.53 2.39 4.16
CA ASN A 205 4.86 2.83 2.95
C ASN A 205 5.67 2.44 1.72
N ILE A 206 4.98 2.26 0.60
CA ILE A 206 5.58 1.86 -0.68
C ILE A 206 5.00 2.73 -1.78
N ASN A 207 5.87 3.14 -2.68
CA ASN A 207 5.56 3.68 -3.99
C ASN A 207 6.27 2.86 -5.04
N LEU A 208 5.56 2.46 -6.08
CA LEU A 208 6.15 1.70 -7.15
C LEU A 208 5.56 2.06 -8.51
N ILE A 209 6.44 2.04 -9.53
CA ILE A 209 6.09 2.15 -10.95
C ILE A 209 6.77 0.99 -11.67
N PRO A 210 6.01 0.02 -12.21
CA PRO A 210 6.55 -1.16 -12.88
C PRO A 210 7.55 -0.83 -13.98
N SER A 211 7.21 0.15 -14.83
CA SER A 211 8.14 0.65 -15.82
C SER A 211 8.00 2.14 -16.10
N LEU A 212 9.14 2.84 -16.10
CA LEU A 212 9.25 4.24 -16.53
C LEU A 212 9.21 4.38 -18.07
N SER A 213 9.21 3.29 -18.81
CA SER A 213 9.05 3.30 -20.27
C SER A 213 7.72 2.69 -20.73
N GLY A 214 6.87 2.25 -19.79
CA GLY A 214 5.63 1.53 -20.08
C GLY A 214 5.84 0.11 -20.61
N SER A 215 7.05 -0.44 -20.51
CA SER A 215 7.40 -1.75 -21.07
C SER A 215 6.86 -2.95 -20.28
N SER A 216 6.58 -2.74 -18.99
CA SER A 216 6.01 -3.74 -18.08
C SER A 216 4.91 -3.11 -17.23
N THR A 217 3.90 -3.92 -16.89
CA THR A 217 2.76 -3.57 -16.02
C THR A 217 2.40 -4.78 -15.17
N TYR A 218 1.69 -4.58 -14.06
CA TYR A 218 1.04 -5.71 -13.39
C TYR A 218 -0.22 -6.08 -14.16
N SER A 219 -0.26 -7.31 -14.65
CA SER A 219 -1.37 -7.82 -15.45
C SER A 219 -2.45 -8.48 -14.60
N SER A 220 -3.60 -8.78 -15.21
CA SER A 220 -4.71 -9.43 -14.54
C SER A 220 -4.32 -10.71 -13.79
N GLY A 221 -4.90 -10.91 -12.61
CA GLY A 221 -4.56 -12.00 -11.71
C GLY A 221 -4.07 -11.50 -10.35
N VAL A 222 -3.57 -12.42 -9.54
CA VAL A 222 -2.96 -12.11 -8.24
C VAL A 222 -1.48 -11.85 -8.44
N ASN A 223 -1.00 -10.69 -7.99
CA ASN A 223 0.37 -10.28 -8.10
C ASN A 223 0.92 -9.94 -6.70
N VAL A 224 2.01 -10.58 -6.30
CA VAL A 224 2.76 -10.13 -5.12
C VAL A 224 3.49 -8.85 -5.50
N VAL A 225 3.13 -7.74 -4.88
CA VAL A 225 3.71 -6.41 -5.16
C VAL A 225 4.83 -6.05 -4.17
N ALA A 226 4.75 -6.58 -2.95
CA ALA A 226 5.79 -6.43 -1.95
C ALA A 226 5.83 -7.63 -1.00
N GLU A 227 7.01 -7.90 -0.44
CA GLU A 227 7.21 -8.84 0.66
C GLU A 227 7.87 -8.07 1.82
N VAL A 228 7.45 -8.37 3.04
CA VAL A 228 7.99 -7.79 4.28
C VAL A 228 8.10 -8.85 5.37
N GLN A 229 9.01 -8.64 6.33
CA GLN A 229 9.13 -9.54 7.48
C GLN A 229 8.94 -8.80 8.80
N TYR A 230 8.19 -9.44 9.69
CA TYR A 230 7.92 -8.98 11.05
C TYR A 230 8.53 -9.95 12.06
N GLN A 231 9.08 -9.41 13.14
CA GLN A 231 9.30 -10.18 14.35
C GLN A 231 8.11 -10.03 15.29
N ILE A 232 7.63 -11.14 15.85
CA ILE A 232 6.55 -11.15 16.85
C ILE A 232 7.13 -10.73 18.20
N LEU A 233 6.55 -9.73 18.84
CA LEU A 233 6.99 -9.23 20.15
C LEU A 233 6.07 -9.61 21.32
N ALA A 234 4.83 -10.01 21.03
CA ALA A 234 3.84 -10.33 22.05
C ALA A 234 2.92 -11.46 21.61
N SER A 235 2.35 -12.20 22.55
CA SER A 235 1.32 -13.19 22.25
C SER A 235 -0.03 -12.54 21.94
N GLY A 236 -0.92 -13.32 21.32
CA GLY A 236 -2.25 -12.88 20.91
C GLY A 236 -2.35 -12.54 19.43
N SER A 237 -3.49 -11.96 19.04
CA SER A 237 -3.81 -11.61 17.65
C SER A 237 -3.49 -10.15 17.37
N HIS A 238 -2.65 -9.90 16.36
CA HIS A 238 -2.16 -8.57 15.99
C HIS A 238 -2.56 -8.24 14.56
N THR A 239 -3.31 -7.16 14.37
CA THR A 239 -3.75 -6.74 13.04
C THR A 239 -2.63 -6.03 12.28
N VAL A 240 -2.44 -6.41 11.03
CA VAL A 240 -1.62 -5.70 10.03
C VAL A 240 -2.55 -5.30 8.90
N GLY A 241 -2.60 -4.02 8.57
CA GLY A 241 -3.58 -3.52 7.60
C GLY A 241 -3.22 -2.19 6.99
N PHE A 242 -3.92 -1.84 5.92
CA PHE A 242 -3.68 -0.61 5.18
C PHE A 242 -4.10 0.62 5.98
N CYS A 243 -3.31 1.68 5.89
CA CYS A 243 -3.53 2.91 6.64
C CYS A 243 -2.94 4.12 5.92
N PHE A 244 -3.43 5.31 6.28
CA PHE A 244 -2.82 6.56 5.90
C PHE A 244 -1.66 6.88 6.86
N MET A 245 -0.42 6.79 6.38
CA MET A 245 0.75 7.12 7.18
C MET A 245 0.99 8.64 7.14
N THR A 246 1.00 9.28 8.32
CA THR A 246 1.37 10.69 8.47
C THR A 246 2.87 10.83 8.67
N GLY A 247 3.56 11.66 7.87
CA GLY A 247 5.01 11.83 7.98
C GLY A 247 5.63 12.43 6.71
N SER A 248 6.94 12.22 6.50
CA SER A 248 7.72 12.75 5.37
C SER A 248 7.40 12.15 3.99
N MET A 249 6.30 11.40 3.87
CA MET A 249 5.75 10.90 2.61
C MET A 249 4.31 10.42 2.89
N PRO A 250 3.30 11.31 2.95
CA PRO A 250 1.91 10.88 3.02
C PRO A 250 1.57 10.20 1.70
N VAL A 251 1.13 8.95 1.76
CA VAL A 251 0.76 8.22 0.57
C VAL A 251 -0.63 7.64 0.69
N PRO A 252 -1.53 7.96 -0.26
CA PRO A 252 -2.84 7.35 -0.30
C PRO A 252 -2.70 5.86 -0.63
N VAL A 253 -3.72 5.09 -0.30
CA VAL A 253 -3.87 3.74 -0.87
C VAL A 253 -4.53 3.90 -2.23
N ALA A 254 -3.72 4.08 -3.27
CA ALA A 254 -4.18 4.38 -4.61
C ALA A 254 -3.38 3.60 -5.65
N LEU A 255 -4.01 3.31 -6.78
CA LEU A 255 -3.35 2.68 -7.91
C LEU A 255 -3.79 3.36 -9.21
N ALA A 256 -2.88 3.41 -10.16
CA ALA A 256 -3.17 3.81 -11.53
C ALA A 256 -3.31 2.55 -12.38
N ALA A 257 -4.44 2.44 -13.05
CA ALA A 257 -4.72 1.35 -13.96
C ALA A 257 -5.11 1.86 -15.35
N ARG A 258 -4.78 1.05 -16.34
CA ARG A 258 -5.18 1.23 -17.72
C ARG A 258 -6.14 0.11 -18.14
N SER A 259 -7.15 0.45 -18.92
CA SER A 259 -8.09 -0.53 -19.46
C SER A 259 -7.51 -1.17 -20.72
N THR A 260 -7.42 -2.50 -20.76
CA THR A 260 -6.82 -3.24 -21.88
C THR A 260 -7.74 -3.34 -23.10
N GLY A 261 -9.04 -3.02 -22.97
CA GLY A 261 -10.05 -3.24 -24.02
C GLY A 261 -10.79 -2.01 -24.54
N SER A 262 -10.73 -0.87 -23.83
CA SER A 262 -11.57 0.31 -24.14
C SER A 262 -10.82 1.50 -24.71
N GLY A 263 -9.49 1.46 -24.75
CA GLY A 263 -8.66 2.63 -25.07
C GLY A 263 -8.82 3.79 -24.08
N SER A 264 -9.52 3.57 -22.95
CA SER A 264 -9.55 4.51 -21.84
C SER A 264 -8.25 4.38 -21.07
N CYS A 265 -7.48 5.46 -21.12
CA CYS A 265 -6.19 5.56 -20.48
C CYS A 265 -6.37 6.16 -19.09
N HIS A 266 -5.51 5.74 -18.18
CA HIS A 266 -5.35 6.23 -16.81
C HIS A 266 -6.64 6.48 -16.01
N VAL A 267 -6.92 5.60 -15.06
CA VAL A 267 -7.85 5.90 -13.97
C VAL A 267 -7.12 5.66 -12.65
N VAL A 268 -6.97 6.71 -11.85
CA VAL A 268 -6.53 6.57 -10.46
C VAL A 268 -7.73 6.32 -9.58
N PHE A 269 -7.63 5.31 -8.73
CA PHE A 269 -8.67 4.97 -7.78
C PHE A 269 -8.08 4.30 -6.55
N THR A 270 -8.91 4.21 -5.50
CA THR A 270 -8.59 3.40 -4.32
C THR A 270 -9.08 1.96 -4.57
N PRO A 271 -8.25 0.92 -4.36
CA PRO A 271 -8.71 -0.47 -4.38
C PRO A 271 -9.48 -0.81 -3.08
N ALA A 272 -10.23 -1.92 -3.11
CA ALA A 272 -10.66 -2.54 -1.86
C ALA A 272 -9.43 -3.07 -1.10
N THR A 273 -9.46 -3.00 0.24
CA THR A 273 -8.34 -3.41 1.10
C THR A 273 -8.76 -4.49 2.07
N VAL A 274 -7.88 -5.47 2.29
CA VAL A 274 -8.05 -6.55 3.27
C VAL A 274 -6.85 -6.56 4.21
N ALA A 275 -7.13 -6.37 5.49
CA ALA A 275 -6.15 -6.52 6.57
C ALA A 275 -6.04 -7.99 6.99
N SER A 276 -4.94 -8.33 7.65
CA SER A 276 -4.70 -9.68 8.16
C SER A 276 -4.37 -9.67 9.65
N ILE A 277 -4.35 -10.87 10.23
CA ILE A 277 -4.03 -11.11 11.63
C ILE A 277 -2.76 -11.95 11.68
N ILE A 278 -1.76 -11.45 12.41
CA ILE A 278 -0.58 -12.21 12.81
C ILE A 278 -0.80 -12.72 14.22
N VAL A 279 -0.62 -14.02 14.45
CA VAL A 279 -0.85 -14.65 15.75
C VAL A 279 0.48 -14.95 16.43
N GLY A 280 0.68 -14.37 17.60
CA GLY A 280 1.81 -14.67 18.47
C GLY A 280 1.47 -15.71 19.53
N PHE A 281 2.30 -16.74 19.66
CA PHE A 281 2.21 -17.73 20.74
C PHE A 281 3.22 -17.43 21.85
N SER A 282 2.75 -17.54 23.10
CA SER A 282 3.56 -17.49 24.31
C SER A 282 4.51 -18.68 24.37
N ASN A 283 5.65 -18.50 25.03
CA ASN A 283 6.41 -19.66 25.49
C ASN A 283 5.59 -20.42 26.53
N PHE A 284 5.86 -21.71 26.71
CA PHE A 284 5.20 -22.54 27.70
C PHE A 284 6.13 -23.64 28.22
N ILE A 285 5.68 -24.39 29.22
CA ILE A 285 6.32 -25.63 29.67
C ILE A 285 5.38 -26.78 29.29
N ARG A 286 5.84 -27.71 28.44
CA ARG A 286 5.01 -28.84 28.01
C ARG A 286 4.67 -29.73 29.20
N GLY A 287 3.38 -29.97 29.38
CA GLY A 287 2.84 -30.74 30.50
C GLY A 287 2.48 -29.93 31.74
N ASP A 288 2.76 -28.63 31.81
CA ASP A 288 2.30 -27.73 32.88
C ASP A 288 0.96 -27.10 32.46
N THR A 289 -0.13 -27.86 32.64
CA THR A 289 -1.45 -27.51 32.07
C THR A 289 -2.19 -26.47 32.90
N ASN A 290 -1.81 -26.35 34.18
CA ASN A 290 -2.35 -25.35 35.09
C ASN A 290 -1.53 -24.03 35.10
N ALA A 291 -0.38 -24.02 34.40
CA ALA A 291 0.56 -22.91 34.25
C ALA A 291 1.14 -22.38 35.57
N ASP A 292 1.40 -23.25 36.55
CA ASP A 292 1.98 -22.90 37.85
C ASP A 292 3.52 -23.05 37.91
N GLY A 293 4.14 -23.51 36.82
CA GLY A 293 5.57 -23.73 36.68
C GLY A 293 6.05 -25.10 37.17
N ILE A 294 5.16 -25.96 37.66
CA ILE A 294 5.49 -27.26 38.26
C ILE A 294 4.76 -28.36 37.50
N CYS A 295 5.53 -29.14 36.76
CA CYS A 295 5.02 -30.33 36.08
C CYS A 295 4.76 -31.51 37.04
N ASP A 296 3.57 -31.62 37.63
CA ASP A 296 3.19 -32.66 38.59
C ASP A 296 1.79 -33.30 38.38
N LEU A 297 1.23 -33.92 39.42
CA LEU A 297 -0.09 -34.58 39.37
C LEU A 297 -1.25 -33.59 39.23
N SER A 298 -1.07 -32.34 39.67
CA SER A 298 -2.09 -31.31 39.56
C SER A 298 -2.41 -30.96 38.10
N ASP A 299 -1.42 -31.06 37.20
CA ASP A 299 -1.61 -30.91 35.74
C ASP A 299 -2.56 -31.96 35.18
N VAL A 300 -2.43 -33.20 35.64
CA VAL A 300 -3.30 -34.30 35.21
C VAL A 300 -4.73 -34.03 35.64
N ILE A 301 -4.91 -33.53 36.87
CA ILE A 301 -6.24 -33.17 37.40
C ILE A 301 -6.83 -32.01 36.61
N ASN A 302 -6.02 -30.98 36.30
CA ASN A 302 -6.43 -29.83 35.50
C ASN A 302 -6.87 -30.26 34.10
N LEU A 303 -6.06 -31.05 33.39
CA LEU A 303 -6.35 -31.51 32.04
C LEU A 303 -7.61 -32.38 31.98
N LEU A 304 -7.81 -33.30 32.92
CA LEU A 304 -9.06 -34.07 33.04
C LEU A 304 -10.27 -33.16 33.28
N GLY A 305 -10.08 -32.08 34.04
CA GLY A 305 -11.09 -31.03 34.23
C GLY A 305 -11.47 -30.37 32.91
N CYS A 306 -10.48 -29.90 32.14
CA CYS A 306 -10.71 -29.29 30.82
C CYS A 306 -11.49 -30.24 29.90
N LEU A 307 -11.03 -31.50 29.79
CA LEU A 307 -11.55 -32.48 28.83
C LEU A 307 -12.98 -32.93 29.13
N PHE A 308 -13.32 -33.14 30.41
CA PHE A 308 -14.56 -33.84 30.76
C PHE A 308 -15.56 -33.01 31.57
N LEU A 309 -15.12 -31.92 32.22
CA LEU A 309 -15.96 -31.15 33.13
C LEU A 309 -16.36 -29.79 32.57
N GLY A 310 -15.91 -29.45 31.35
CA GLY A 310 -16.28 -28.20 30.68
C GLY A 310 -15.81 -26.96 31.44
N SER A 311 -14.70 -27.05 32.19
CA SER A 311 -14.15 -25.97 33.01
C SER A 311 -13.55 -24.79 32.22
N GLY A 312 -13.77 -24.75 30.90
CA GLY A 312 -13.06 -23.89 29.95
C GLY A 312 -12.05 -24.68 29.12
N SER A 313 -11.62 -24.13 27.98
CA SER A 313 -10.42 -24.62 27.29
C SER A 313 -9.23 -24.54 28.26
N CYS A 314 -8.28 -25.47 28.16
CA CYS A 314 -7.05 -25.34 28.93
C CYS A 314 -6.36 -24.01 28.58
N LEU A 315 -5.60 -23.44 29.52
CA LEU A 315 -4.99 -22.10 29.37
C LEU A 315 -4.07 -22.01 28.13
N CYS A 316 -3.44 -23.12 27.80
CA CYS A 316 -2.49 -23.29 26.72
C CYS A 316 -2.67 -24.70 26.16
N ASP A 317 -3.10 -24.81 24.92
CA ASP A 317 -3.34 -26.11 24.28
C ASP A 317 -2.01 -26.85 24.06
N ASP A 318 -0.93 -26.17 23.68
CA ASP A 318 0.40 -26.78 23.50
C ASP A 318 0.98 -27.36 24.80
N ALA A 319 0.71 -26.71 25.95
CA ALA A 319 1.09 -27.26 27.25
C ALA A 319 0.27 -28.51 27.62
N SER A 320 -0.94 -28.61 27.06
CA SER A 320 -1.92 -29.67 27.33
C SER A 320 -1.80 -30.85 26.36
N ASP A 321 -1.20 -30.65 25.19
CA ASP A 321 -0.69 -31.72 24.31
C ASP A 321 0.69 -32.16 24.81
N ILE A 322 0.65 -32.99 25.86
CA ILE A 322 1.81 -33.44 26.62
C ILE A 322 2.65 -34.40 25.78
N ASN A 323 2.03 -35.13 24.86
CA ASN A 323 2.72 -36.09 24.02
C ASN A 323 3.07 -35.55 22.61
N ASP A 324 2.71 -34.30 22.31
CA ASP A 324 3.11 -33.55 21.12
C ASP A 324 2.63 -34.21 19.82
N ASN A 325 1.35 -34.59 19.79
CA ASN A 325 0.72 -35.25 18.63
C ASN A 325 -0.27 -34.36 17.86
N GLY A 326 -0.45 -33.11 18.29
CA GLY A 326 -1.38 -32.11 17.77
C GLY A 326 -2.82 -32.26 18.23
N ASN A 327 -3.09 -33.07 19.27
CA ASN A 327 -4.43 -33.25 19.83
C ASN A 327 -4.36 -33.31 21.35
N VAL A 328 -5.12 -32.42 22.00
CA VAL A 328 -5.30 -32.44 23.46
C VAL A 328 -6.41 -33.44 23.82
N ASP A 329 -6.03 -34.62 24.33
CA ASP A 329 -6.98 -35.67 24.72
C ASP A 329 -6.54 -36.55 25.92
N ILE A 330 -7.21 -37.69 26.13
CA ILE A 330 -6.90 -38.59 27.26
C ILE A 330 -5.51 -39.24 27.14
N SER A 331 -4.92 -39.31 25.95
CA SER A 331 -3.60 -39.86 25.72
C SER A 331 -2.51 -39.01 26.39
N ASP A 332 -2.70 -37.70 26.50
CA ASP A 332 -1.81 -36.78 27.22
C ASP A 332 -1.79 -37.04 28.72
N VAL A 333 -2.97 -37.30 29.30
CA VAL A 333 -3.11 -37.71 30.70
C VAL A 333 -2.37 -39.01 30.95
N ILE A 334 -2.54 -40.01 30.07
CA ILE A 334 -1.86 -41.30 30.18
C ILE A 334 -0.35 -41.11 30.05
N TYR A 335 0.10 -40.26 29.13
CA TYR A 335 1.51 -39.95 28.92
C TYR A 335 2.14 -39.33 30.18
N LYS A 336 1.51 -38.29 30.75
CA LYS A 336 1.99 -37.61 31.97
C LYS A 336 2.03 -38.56 33.17
N LEU A 337 1.00 -39.39 33.37
CA LEU A 337 1.01 -40.40 34.45
C LEU A 337 2.09 -41.46 34.24
N GLY A 338 2.34 -41.86 32.99
CA GLY A 338 3.43 -42.75 32.63
C GLY A 338 4.80 -42.16 32.98
N TYR A 339 5.01 -40.88 32.67
CA TYR A 339 6.20 -40.16 33.07
C TYR A 339 6.36 -40.09 34.59
N LEU A 340 5.32 -39.64 35.31
CA LEU A 340 5.38 -39.41 36.76
C LEU A 340 5.55 -40.68 37.60
N PHE A 341 4.92 -41.79 37.20
CA PHE A 341 4.82 -42.98 38.07
C PHE A 341 5.42 -44.25 37.47
N LEU A 342 5.64 -44.32 36.16
CA LEU A 342 6.06 -45.54 35.48
C LEU A 342 7.44 -45.41 34.81
N SER A 343 8.21 -44.38 35.14
CA SER A 343 9.50 -44.08 34.52
C SER A 343 9.42 -43.98 32.99
N GLY A 344 8.29 -43.46 32.47
CA GLY A 344 8.11 -43.17 31.05
C GLY A 344 9.05 -42.06 30.56
N SER A 345 9.03 -41.82 29.25
CA SER A 345 9.77 -40.69 28.66
C SER A 345 9.28 -39.35 29.23
N PRO A 346 10.17 -38.37 29.45
CA PRO A 346 9.74 -37.01 29.77
C PRO A 346 8.94 -36.40 28.61
N PRO A 347 8.06 -35.42 28.87
CA PRO A 347 7.41 -34.65 27.82
C PRO A 347 8.42 -34.15 26.78
N PRO A 348 8.08 -34.17 25.48
CA PRO A 348 8.88 -33.53 24.45
C PRO A 348 9.12 -32.04 24.76
N PRO A 349 10.12 -31.40 24.13
CA PRO A 349 10.35 -29.98 24.32
C PRO A 349 9.07 -29.15 24.00
N PRO A 350 8.83 -28.02 24.69
CA PRO A 350 9.67 -27.35 25.68
C PRO A 350 9.42 -27.86 27.12
N TYR A 351 10.22 -28.81 27.59
CA TYR A 351 10.24 -29.32 28.97
C TYR A 351 11.70 -29.57 29.40
N PRO A 352 12.11 -29.28 30.65
CA PRO A 352 11.31 -28.77 31.77
C PRO A 352 11.28 -27.23 31.89
N GLY A 353 11.83 -26.52 30.92
CA GLY A 353 11.89 -25.05 30.93
C GLY A 353 10.95 -24.43 29.90
N CYS A 354 10.70 -23.14 30.06
CA CYS A 354 9.95 -22.35 29.08
C CYS A 354 10.63 -22.42 27.70
N GLY A 355 9.82 -22.60 26.67
CA GLY A 355 10.27 -22.46 25.29
C GLY A 355 9.09 -22.36 24.33
N PRO A 356 9.36 -22.08 23.05
CA PRO A 356 8.36 -22.16 21.99
C PRO A 356 8.06 -23.63 21.68
N ASP A 357 6.94 -23.87 21.01
CA ASP A 357 6.67 -25.17 20.39
C ASP A 357 7.63 -25.40 19.21
N PRO A 358 8.51 -26.42 19.24
CA PRO A 358 9.36 -26.74 18.10
C PRO A 358 8.59 -27.40 16.95
N THR A 359 7.37 -27.91 17.21
CA THR A 359 6.56 -28.76 16.35
C THR A 359 5.25 -28.08 16.01
N LEU A 360 5.33 -26.89 15.41
CA LEU A 360 4.19 -26.11 14.91
C LEU A 360 3.10 -26.99 14.28
N ASP A 361 1.91 -26.92 14.85
CA ASP A 361 0.72 -27.63 14.41
C ASP A 361 -0.53 -26.71 14.44
N GLY A 362 -1.73 -27.28 14.55
CA GLY A 362 -2.99 -26.54 14.55
C GLY A 362 -3.41 -26.01 15.92
N ILE A 363 -2.66 -26.33 16.98
CA ILE A 363 -2.89 -25.81 18.33
C ILE A 363 -1.87 -24.70 18.64
N GLY A 364 -2.12 -23.96 19.72
CA GLY A 364 -1.25 -22.85 20.07
C GLY A 364 -1.42 -22.38 21.50
N CYS A 365 -0.36 -21.79 22.03
CA CYS A 365 -0.35 -21.21 23.35
C CYS A 365 -0.58 -19.68 23.32
N LEU A 366 -1.83 -19.20 23.38
CA LEU A 366 -2.09 -17.75 23.36
C LEU A 366 -1.64 -17.04 24.66
N SER A 367 -1.61 -17.74 25.79
CA SER A 367 -1.17 -17.20 27.07
C SER A 367 -0.58 -18.27 27.97
N PHE A 368 0.57 -17.97 28.59
CA PHE A 368 1.14 -18.81 29.63
C PHE A 368 1.76 -17.93 30.73
N PRO A 369 1.06 -17.66 31.85
CA PRO A 369 1.49 -16.66 32.84
C PRO A 369 2.90 -16.86 33.41
N PHE A 370 3.37 -18.10 33.49
CA PHE A 370 4.69 -18.45 34.03
C PHE A 370 5.84 -18.21 33.05
N CYS A 371 5.57 -18.15 31.75
CA CYS A 371 6.53 -17.98 30.67
C CYS A 371 6.16 -16.73 29.85
N PRO A 372 6.42 -15.52 30.38
CA PRO A 372 6.01 -14.27 29.77
C PRO A 372 6.72 -13.93 28.46
#